data_AF-A0A7Y9I7B3-F1
#
_entry.id   AF-A0A7Y9I7B3-F1
#
_cell.length_a   1.000
_cell.length_b   1.000
_cell.length_c   1.000
_cell.angle_alpha   90.00
_cell.angle_beta   90.00
_cell.angle_gamma   90.00
#
_symmetry.space_group_name_H-M   'P 1'
#
loop_
_entity.id
_entity.type
_entity.pdbx_description
1 polymer ?
#
loop_
_entity_poly.entity_id
_entity_poly.type
_entity_poly.pdbx_seq_one_letter_code
_entity_poly.pdbx_strand_id
1 'polypeptide(L)'
;MTETATTQVPTFSPMLAYENAGAAIAFLTEAFGFTETMRLVGDDGRIGHAELSYGNGKIMLVDFDRGYQGPRHHAETCAAARQWLDNPYVVNGVYVVVEDVEAHFKRAEAAGATMLSGIEEGVPGKLYRAADPEGQRWMFNQPPAPS
;
A
#
# COMPACT_ATOMS: atom_id res chain seq x y z
N MET A 1 -2.99 -36.49 7.71
CA MET A 1 -1.99 -35.57 8.28
C MET A 1 -2.31 -34.19 7.73
N THR A 2 -2.84 -33.31 8.57
CA THR A 2 -3.07 -31.91 8.22
C THR A 2 -1.71 -31.24 8.20
N GLU A 3 -1.24 -30.87 7.01
CA GLU A 3 -0.04 -30.10 6.83
C GLU A 3 -0.30 -28.71 7.43
N THR A 4 0.35 -28.40 8.55
CA THR A 4 0.32 -27.07 9.13
C THR A 4 0.99 -26.16 8.11
N ALA A 5 0.22 -25.37 7.37
CA ALA A 5 0.76 -24.38 6.46
C ALA A 5 1.61 -23.40 7.28
N THR A 6 2.92 -23.58 7.27
CA THR A 6 3.86 -22.58 7.79
C THR A 6 3.69 -21.35 6.91
N THR A 7 3.11 -20.28 7.45
CA THR A 7 3.12 -18.97 6.80
C THR A 7 4.58 -18.57 6.64
N GLN A 8 5.11 -18.72 5.42
CA GLN A 8 6.48 -18.38 5.12
C GLN A 8 6.65 -16.87 5.27
N VAL A 9 7.57 -16.46 6.15
CA VAL A 9 7.92 -15.03 6.30
C VAL A 9 8.55 -14.56 4.99
N PRO A 10 8.07 -13.46 4.39
CA PRO A 10 8.66 -12.95 3.16
C PRO A 10 10.11 -12.50 3.41
N THR A 11 11.01 -12.83 2.48
CA THR A 11 12.44 -12.51 2.59
C THR A 11 12.72 -10.99 2.51
N PHE A 12 11.80 -10.22 1.93
CA PHE A 12 11.84 -8.77 1.90
C PHE A 12 10.45 -8.21 2.23
N SER A 13 10.41 -7.06 2.90
CA SER A 13 9.17 -6.35 3.21
C SER A 13 9.45 -4.85 3.18
N PRO A 14 8.73 -4.06 2.38
CA PRO A 14 8.90 -2.62 2.42
C PRO A 14 8.47 -2.09 3.80
N MET A 15 9.23 -1.11 4.30
CA MET A 15 8.89 -0.37 5.50
C MET A 15 8.44 1.03 5.07
N LEU A 16 7.21 1.39 5.39
CA LEU A 16 6.59 2.65 5.02
C LEU A 16 6.42 3.53 6.26
N ALA A 17 6.86 4.77 6.15
CA ALA A 17 6.57 5.79 7.14
C ALA A 17 5.25 6.48 6.80
N TYR A 18 4.49 6.80 7.84
CA TYR A 18 3.25 7.57 7.76
C TYR A 18 3.27 8.69 8.81
N GLU A 19 2.63 9.81 8.49
CA GLU A 19 2.33 10.88 9.46
C GLU A 19 1.29 10.42 10.48
N ASN A 20 0.34 9.56 10.07
CA ASN A 20 -0.61 8.88 10.95
C ASN A 20 -0.76 7.41 10.55
N ALA A 21 0.09 6.56 11.12
CA ALA A 21 0.08 5.13 10.78
C ALA A 21 -1.23 4.44 11.18
N GLY A 22 -1.92 4.92 12.22
CA GLY A 22 -3.21 4.36 12.64
C GLY A 22 -4.30 4.55 11.59
N ALA A 23 -4.40 5.75 11.04
CA ALA A 23 -5.32 6.06 9.93
C ALA A 23 -4.92 5.33 8.65
N ALA A 24 -3.62 5.25 8.36
CA ALA A 24 -3.12 4.47 7.23
C ALA A 24 -3.49 2.99 7.34
N ILE A 25 -3.29 2.35 8.49
CA ILE A 25 -3.67 0.95 8.72
C ILE A 25 -5.16 0.73 8.46
N ALA A 26 -6.02 1.58 9.04
CA ALA A 26 -7.46 1.48 8.84
C ALA A 26 -7.83 1.57 7.35
N PHE A 27 -7.27 2.56 6.64
CA PHE A 27 -7.49 2.73 5.21
C PHE A 27 -6.97 1.55 4.39
N LEU A 28 -5.75 1.07 4.63
CA LEU A 28 -5.14 -0.02 3.86
C LEU A 28 -5.91 -1.33 4.06
N THR A 29 -6.43 -1.58 5.27
CA THR A 29 -7.30 -2.72 5.53
C THR A 29 -8.65 -2.59 4.84
N GLU A 30 -9.28 -1.41 4.90
CA GLU A 30 -10.59 -1.17 4.28
C GLU A 30 -10.52 -1.15 2.74
N ALA A 31 -9.64 -0.35 2.16
CA ALA A 31 -9.55 -0.07 0.73
C ALA A 31 -8.83 -1.19 -0.04
N PHE A 32 -7.71 -1.70 0.49
CA PHE A 32 -6.82 -2.62 -0.23
C PHE A 32 -6.83 -4.04 0.35
N GLY A 33 -7.62 -4.31 1.39
CA GLY A 33 -7.81 -5.65 1.92
C GLY A 33 -6.63 -6.23 2.68
N PHE A 34 -5.70 -5.40 3.12
CA PHE A 34 -4.62 -5.83 4.00
C PHE A 34 -5.16 -6.30 5.36
N THR A 35 -4.52 -7.29 5.97
CA THR A 35 -4.82 -7.75 7.32
C THR A 35 -3.76 -7.27 8.29
N GLU A 36 -4.17 -6.62 9.37
CA GLU A 36 -3.25 -6.27 10.45
C GLU A 36 -2.82 -7.51 11.25
N THR A 37 -1.51 -7.77 11.28
CA THR A 37 -0.94 -8.94 11.96
C THR A 37 -0.16 -8.59 13.21
N MET A 38 0.30 -7.35 13.34
CA MET A 38 1.07 -6.90 14.50
C MET A 38 0.95 -5.39 14.67
N ARG A 39 0.86 -4.95 15.92
CA ARG A 39 0.93 -3.54 16.33
C ARG A 39 1.73 -3.40 17.61
N LEU A 40 2.74 -2.55 17.58
CA LEU A 40 3.50 -2.10 18.74
C LEU A 40 3.31 -0.59 18.89
N VAL A 41 2.74 -0.19 20.02
CA VAL A 41 2.48 1.20 20.36
C VAL A 41 3.48 1.62 21.44
N GLY A 42 4.15 2.76 21.23
CA GLY A 42 5.07 3.34 22.21
C GLY A 42 4.33 4.03 23.35
N ASP A 43 5.08 4.44 24.38
CA ASP A 43 4.53 5.14 25.55
C ASP A 43 3.92 6.51 25.20
N ASP A 44 4.30 7.08 24.06
CA ASP A 44 3.75 8.32 23.49
C ASP A 44 2.42 8.11 22.72
N GLY A 45 1.94 6.87 22.63
CA GLY A 45 0.73 6.49 21.91
C GLY A 45 0.91 6.32 20.40
N ARG A 46 2.13 6.51 19.87
CA ARG A 46 2.42 6.33 18.43
C ARG A 46 2.71 4.88 18.09
N ILE A 47 2.48 4.52 16.83
CA ILE A 47 2.81 3.19 16.32
C ILE A 47 4.29 3.15 15.95
N GLY A 48 5.12 2.59 16.84
CA GLY A 48 6.55 2.40 16.58
C GLY A 48 6.85 1.29 15.57
N HIS A 49 5.95 0.30 15.47
CA HIS A 49 6.01 -0.76 14.46
C HIS A 49 4.63 -1.38 14.27
N ALA A 50 4.21 -1.56 13.03
CA ALA A 50 3.05 -2.36 12.67
C ALA A 50 3.36 -3.22 11.45
N GLU A 51 2.62 -4.32 11.30
CA GLU A 51 2.74 -5.21 10.16
C GLU A 51 1.37 -5.48 9.58
N LEU A 52 1.27 -5.30 8.26
CA LEU A 52 0.10 -5.70 7.49
C LEU A 52 0.48 -6.77 6.48
N SER A 53 -0.35 -7.80 6.34
CA SER A 53 -0.17 -8.90 5.40
C SER A 53 -1.21 -8.89 4.28
N TYR A 54 -0.81 -9.45 3.13
CA TYR A 54 -1.69 -9.78 2.03
C TYR A 54 -1.13 -11.01 1.30
N GLY A 55 -1.86 -12.12 1.30
CA GLY A 55 -1.32 -13.41 0.85
C GLY A 55 -0.07 -13.80 1.64
N ASN A 56 1.05 -14.06 0.95
CA ASN A 56 2.36 -14.29 1.57
C ASN A 56 3.22 -13.01 1.70
N GLY A 57 2.71 -11.86 1.24
CA GLY A 57 3.38 -10.57 1.34
C GLY A 57 3.17 -9.90 2.70
N LYS A 58 4.10 -9.01 3.05
CA LYS A 58 4.05 -8.18 4.25
C LYS A 58 4.58 -6.79 3.93
N ILE A 59 3.97 -5.78 4.52
CA ILE A 59 4.51 -4.44 4.66
C ILE A 59 4.66 -4.11 6.15
N MET A 60 5.66 -3.30 6.47
CA MET A 60 5.85 -2.76 7.82
C MET A 60 5.52 -1.28 7.81
N LEU A 61 4.89 -0.78 8.88
CA LEU A 61 4.50 0.61 9.01
C LEU A 61 5.09 1.20 10.30
N VAL A 62 5.46 2.46 10.22
CA VAL A 62 5.87 3.26 11.37
C VAL A 62 5.23 4.64 11.30
N ASP A 63 4.71 5.08 12.45
CA ASP A 63 4.32 6.47 12.68
C ASP A 63 5.59 7.27 12.99
N PHE A 64 6.04 8.09 12.02
CA PHE A 64 7.38 8.69 12.10
C PHE A 64 7.29 10.21 12.29
N ASP A 65 7.51 10.68 13.51
CA ASP A 65 7.35 12.12 13.83
C ASP A 65 8.63 12.96 13.79
N ARG A 66 9.74 12.36 13.32
CA ARG A 66 11.06 13.01 13.29
C ARG A 66 11.30 13.82 12.01
N GLY A 67 10.33 14.66 11.66
CA GLY A 67 10.38 15.52 10.48
C GLY A 67 10.05 14.81 9.16
N TYR A 68 9.44 13.62 9.22
CA TYR A 68 8.87 12.99 8.04
C TYR A 68 7.59 13.71 7.61
N GLN A 69 7.40 13.82 6.31
CA GLN A 69 6.16 14.26 5.68
C GLN A 69 5.77 13.17 4.68
N GLY A 70 4.51 12.76 4.72
CA GLY A 70 3.92 11.90 3.71
C GLY A 70 4.02 12.56 2.34
N PRO A 71 4.03 11.78 1.25
CA PRO A 71 4.23 12.31 -0.10
C PRO A 71 3.33 13.49 -0.44
N ARG A 72 2.03 13.42 -0.08
CA ARG A 72 1.06 14.48 -0.34
C ARG A 72 1.43 15.79 0.36
N HIS A 73 1.72 15.75 1.65
CA HIS A 73 2.11 16.94 2.42
C HIS A 73 3.44 17.50 1.91
N HIS A 74 4.42 16.64 1.62
CA HIS A 74 5.72 17.09 1.09
C HIS A 74 5.57 17.88 -0.23
N ALA A 75 4.65 17.46 -1.11
CA ALA A 75 4.36 18.15 -2.37
C ALA A 75 3.69 19.53 -2.21
N GLU A 76 3.14 19.87 -1.04
CA GLU A 76 2.61 21.21 -0.76
C GLU A 76 3.72 22.26 -0.72
N THR A 77 4.92 21.86 -0.28
CA THR A 77 6.07 22.77 -0.11
C THR A 77 7.24 22.50 -1.05
N CYS A 78 7.26 21.35 -1.75
CA CYS A 78 8.31 20.97 -2.69
C CYS A 78 7.79 20.84 -4.13
N ALA A 79 8.18 21.77 -5.00
CA ALA A 79 7.73 21.80 -6.40
C ALA A 79 8.15 20.55 -7.20
N ALA A 80 9.36 20.02 -6.95
CA ALA A 80 9.83 18.80 -7.59
C ALA A 80 9.00 17.57 -7.17
N ALA A 81 8.69 17.46 -5.88
CA ALA A 81 7.83 16.39 -5.37
C ALA A 81 6.42 16.47 -5.97
N ARG A 82 5.85 17.68 -6.08
CA ARG A 82 4.56 17.90 -6.77
C ARG A 82 4.60 17.44 -8.21
N GLN A 83 5.61 17.84 -8.98
CA GLN A 83 5.77 17.41 -10.37
C GLN A 83 5.87 15.88 -10.51
N TRP A 84 6.52 15.20 -9.57
CA TRP A 84 6.55 13.73 -9.55
C TRP A 84 5.20 13.12 -9.19
N LEU A 85 4.49 13.73 -8.23
CA LEU A 85 3.17 13.27 -7.79
C LEU A 85 2.05 13.52 -8.81
N ASP A 86 2.20 14.52 -9.67
CA ASP A 86 1.27 14.78 -10.79
C ASP A 86 1.45 13.77 -11.94
N ASN A 87 2.57 13.05 -11.98
CA ASN A 87 2.80 11.99 -12.97
C ASN A 87 2.31 10.63 -12.45
N PRO A 88 1.24 10.05 -13.01
CA PRO A 88 0.67 8.78 -12.53
C PRO A 88 1.51 7.54 -12.87
N TYR A 89 2.53 7.66 -13.74
CA TYR A 89 3.40 6.55 -14.14
C TYR A 89 4.66 6.40 -13.27
N VAL A 90 4.97 7.38 -12.43
CA VAL A 90 6.11 7.27 -11.50
C VAL A 90 5.67 6.41 -10.31
N VAL A 91 6.20 5.20 -10.16
CA VAL A 91 5.84 4.31 -9.04
C VAL A 91 7.06 4.00 -8.18
N ASN A 92 7.43 4.95 -7.30
CA ASN A 92 8.25 4.65 -6.12
C ASN A 92 7.31 4.12 -5.03
N GLY A 93 6.74 2.94 -5.24
CA GLY A 93 5.62 2.43 -4.46
C GLY A 93 5.67 0.92 -4.23
N VAL A 94 4.57 0.36 -3.73
CA VAL A 94 4.43 -1.08 -3.45
C VAL A 94 3.65 -1.75 -4.58
N TYR A 95 4.21 -2.84 -5.12
CA TYR A 95 3.55 -3.71 -6.09
C TYR A 95 2.87 -4.87 -5.36
N VAL A 96 1.59 -5.09 -5.64
CA VAL A 96 0.76 -6.11 -4.99
C VAL A 96 0.06 -6.95 -6.04
N VAL A 97 0.22 -8.27 -5.96
CA VAL A 97 -0.54 -9.21 -6.78
C VAL A 97 -1.89 -9.48 -6.14
N VAL A 98 -2.97 -9.29 -6.88
CA VAL A 98 -4.35 -9.52 -6.47
C VAL A 98 -5.01 -10.55 -7.36
N GLU A 99 -6.01 -11.24 -6.83
CA GLU A 99 -6.74 -12.29 -7.56
C GLU A 99 -7.69 -11.70 -8.62
N ASP A 100 -8.42 -10.64 -8.26
CA ASP A 100 -9.36 -9.93 -9.13
C ASP A 100 -9.11 -8.43 -9.06
N VAL A 101 -8.51 -7.87 -10.13
CA VAL A 101 -8.17 -6.46 -10.19
C VAL A 101 -9.41 -5.57 -10.31
N GLU A 102 -10.49 -6.04 -10.93
CA GLU A 102 -11.71 -5.25 -11.17
C GLU A 102 -12.49 -5.07 -9.87
N ALA A 103 -12.63 -6.16 -9.09
CA ALA A 103 -13.22 -6.11 -7.77
C ALA A 103 -12.37 -5.24 -6.82
N HIS A 104 -11.04 -5.40 -6.86
CA HIS A 104 -10.13 -4.64 -6.03
C HIS A 104 -10.13 -3.13 -6.38
N PHE A 105 -10.19 -2.78 -7.67
CA PHE A 105 -10.33 -1.39 -8.13
C PHE A 105 -11.59 -0.73 -7.57
N LYS A 106 -12.75 -1.38 -7.71
CA LYS A 106 -14.03 -0.84 -7.23
C LYS A 106 -14.03 -0.65 -5.71
N ARG A 107 -13.43 -1.58 -4.98
CA ARG A 107 -13.28 -1.49 -3.53
C ARG A 107 -12.41 -0.29 -3.14
N ALA A 108 -11.25 -0.14 -3.78
CA ALA A 108 -10.33 0.96 -3.52
C ALA A 108 -10.99 2.33 -3.80
N GLU A 109 -11.67 2.46 -4.94
CA GLU A 109 -12.40 3.67 -5.32
C GLU A 109 -13.50 4.00 -4.29
N ALA A 110 -14.32 3.02 -3.90
CA ALA A 110 -15.39 3.21 -2.93
C ALA A 110 -14.88 3.63 -1.54
N ALA A 111 -13.70 3.17 -1.14
CA ALA A 111 -13.05 3.53 0.11
C ALA A 111 -12.29 4.88 0.06
N GLY A 112 -12.27 5.56 -1.09
CA GLY A 112 -11.67 6.88 -1.24
C GLY A 112 -10.20 6.90 -1.61
N ALA A 113 -9.67 5.81 -2.20
CA ALA A 113 -8.33 5.85 -2.81
C ALA A 113 -8.28 6.87 -3.96
N THR A 114 -7.13 7.53 -4.13
CA THR A 114 -6.90 8.36 -5.31
C THR A 114 -6.50 7.47 -6.48
N MET A 115 -7.36 7.35 -7.49
CA MET A 115 -7.10 6.52 -8.66
C MET A 115 -6.14 7.24 -9.61
N LEU A 116 -4.92 6.73 -9.74
CA LEU A 116 -3.88 7.31 -10.60
C LEU A 116 -3.99 6.83 -12.05
N SER A 117 -4.61 5.68 -12.27
CA SER A 117 -4.93 5.15 -13.59
C SER A 117 -6.28 4.44 -13.55
N GLY A 118 -6.88 4.26 -14.74
CA GLY A 118 -7.88 3.20 -14.91
C GLY A 118 -7.23 1.81 -14.86
N ILE A 119 -8.04 0.78 -15.07
CA ILE A 119 -7.54 -0.58 -15.28
C ILE A 119 -6.90 -0.63 -16.67
N GLU A 120 -5.62 -0.97 -16.69
CA GLU A 120 -4.82 -1.18 -17.89
C GLU A 120 -4.74 -2.68 -18.17
N GLU A 121 -4.86 -3.06 -19.45
CA GLU A 121 -4.72 -4.44 -19.91
C GLU A 121 -3.45 -4.59 -20.75
N GLY A 122 -2.82 -5.76 -20.72
CA GLY A 122 -1.67 -6.07 -21.55
C GLY A 122 -0.73 -7.07 -20.90
N VAL A 123 0.56 -6.93 -21.16
CA VAL A 123 1.61 -7.70 -20.48
C VAL A 123 2.18 -6.80 -19.36
N PRO A 124 2.26 -7.26 -18.09
CA PRO A 124 2.07 -8.62 -17.59
C PRO A 124 0.71 -8.84 -16.90
N GLY A 125 -0.41 -8.63 -17.60
CA GLY A 125 -1.77 -8.86 -17.10
C GLY A 125 -2.58 -7.57 -16.97
N LYS A 126 -3.61 -7.61 -16.12
CA LYS A 126 -4.39 -6.41 -15.78
C LYS A 126 -3.74 -5.68 -14.62
N LEU A 127 -3.70 -4.36 -14.63
CA LEU A 127 -3.17 -3.59 -13.50
C LEU A 127 -3.82 -2.22 -13.36
N TYR A 128 -3.72 -1.64 -12.17
CA TYR A 128 -4.02 -0.22 -11.96
C TYR A 128 -3.11 0.36 -10.88
N ARG A 129 -3.06 1.69 -10.83
CA ARG A 129 -2.29 2.45 -9.85
C ARG A 129 -3.21 3.31 -9.01
N ALA A 130 -2.92 3.38 -7.71
CA ALA A 130 -3.63 4.21 -6.77
C ALA A 130 -2.66 4.87 -5.78
N ALA A 131 -3.14 5.94 -5.14
CA ALA A 131 -2.50 6.51 -3.96
C ALA A 131 -3.43 6.43 -2.74
N ASP A 132 -2.85 6.21 -1.58
CA ASP A 132 -3.55 6.32 -0.30
C ASP A 132 -3.71 7.79 0.14
N PRO A 133 -4.40 8.08 1.26
CA PRO A 133 -4.68 9.44 1.70
C PRO A 133 -3.43 10.29 2.02
N GLU A 134 -2.28 9.68 2.28
CA GLU A 134 -1.01 10.39 2.49
C GLU A 134 -0.18 10.49 1.20
N GLY A 135 -0.65 9.90 0.10
CA GLY A 135 -0.01 9.97 -1.22
C GLY A 135 0.98 8.84 -1.48
N GLN A 136 1.05 7.81 -0.62
CA GLN A 136 1.88 6.64 -0.93
C GLN A 136 1.30 5.92 -2.14
N ARG A 137 2.18 5.43 -3.02
CA ARG A 137 1.80 4.87 -4.31
C ARG A 137 1.75 3.35 -4.27
N TRP A 138 0.72 2.82 -4.92
CA TRP A 138 0.41 1.39 -4.99
C TRP A 138 0.18 1.00 -6.44
N MET A 139 0.66 -0.18 -6.81
CA MET A 139 0.34 -0.84 -8.07
C MET A 139 -0.26 -2.21 -7.76
N PHE A 140 -1.49 -2.43 -8.22
CA PHE A 140 -2.16 -3.71 -8.08
C PHE A 140 -2.21 -4.39 -9.44
N ASN A 141 -1.78 -5.64 -9.49
CA ASN A 141 -1.75 -6.43 -10.70
C ASN A 141 -2.46 -7.76 -10.50
N GLN A 142 -3.23 -8.14 -11.51
CA GLN A 142 -3.68 -9.51 -11.71
C GLN A 142 -2.86 -10.07 -12.89
N PRO A 143 -1.87 -10.94 -12.64
CA PRO A 143 -1.07 -11.54 -13.70
C PRO A 143 -1.94 -12.43 -14.57
N PRO A 144 -1.53 -12.70 -15.82
CA PRO A 144 -2.22 -13.67 -16.66
C PRO A 144 -2.20 -15.04 -15.97
N ALA A 145 -3.23 -15.85 -16.25
CA ALA A 145 -3.25 -17.24 -15.80
C ALA A 145 -1.97 -17.95 -16.27
N PRO A 146 -1.36 -18.80 -15.43
CA PRO A 146 -0.19 -19.58 -15.84
C PRO A 146 -0.58 -20.45 -17.05
N SER A 147 0.28 -20.44 -18.07
CA SER A 147 0.18 -21.29 -19.26
C SER A 147 0.53 -22.74 -18.96
#